data_AF-H9BU37-F1
#
_entry.id   AF-H9BU37-F1
#
_cell.length_a   1.000
_cell.length_b   1.000
_cell.length_c   1.000
_cell.angle_alpha   90.00
_cell.angle_beta   90.00
_cell.angle_gamma   90.00
#
_symmetry.space_group_name_H-M   'P 1'
#
loop_
_entity.id
_entity.type
_entity.pdbx_description
1 polymer ?
#
loop_
_entity_poly.entity_id
_entity_poly.type
_entity_poly.pdbx_seq_one_letter_code
_entity_poly.pdbx_strand_id
1 'polypeptide(L)'
;AAKAKNGVIGCGPDIPWSAKGGQLLFKALTYIQWLLVGRKTFESMGALPNRKYAVVTRSGWTSNDDNVVVFQSIEEAMDRLAEFTGHVIVSGGGEIYRETLPMASTLHLSTIDIEPEGDVFFPSIPNTFEVVFEQHFSSNINYC
;
A
#
# COMPACT_ATOMS: atom_id res chain seq x y z
N ALA A 1 4.41 2.08 0.69
CA ALA A 1 4.42 1.82 -0.77
C ALA A 1 5.83 1.44 -1.24
N ALA A 2 5.96 0.80 -2.40
CA ALA A 2 7.23 0.65 -3.12
C ALA A 2 7.05 1.22 -4.53
N LYS A 3 7.95 2.09 -4.97
CA LYS A 3 7.93 2.72 -6.30
C LYS A 3 9.27 2.55 -7.00
N ALA A 4 9.26 2.37 -8.31
CA ALA A 4 10.45 2.48 -9.15
C ALA A 4 10.93 3.93 -9.27
N LYS A 5 12.16 4.15 -9.77
CA LYS A 5 12.73 5.51 -9.97
C LYS A 5 11.86 6.38 -10.88
N ASN A 6 11.28 5.79 -11.91
CA ASN A 6 10.33 6.43 -12.82
C ASN A 6 8.91 6.58 -12.24
N GLY A 7 8.69 6.22 -10.97
CA GLY A 7 7.40 6.36 -10.27
C GLY A 7 6.41 5.21 -10.47
N VAL A 8 6.75 4.21 -11.29
CA VAL A 8 5.90 3.03 -11.51
C VAL A 8 5.75 2.23 -10.22
N ILE A 9 4.52 1.82 -9.92
CA ILE A 9 4.17 0.93 -8.79
C ILE A 9 3.51 -0.38 -9.24
N GLY A 10 3.04 -0.44 -10.48
CA GLY A 10 2.35 -1.59 -11.02
C GLY A 10 2.27 -1.60 -12.54
N CYS A 11 2.12 -2.79 -13.09
CA CYS A 11 1.79 -3.06 -14.49
C CYS A 11 0.61 -4.04 -14.50
N GLY A 12 -0.60 -3.56 -14.77
CA GLY A 12 -1.82 -4.34 -14.60
C GLY A 12 -2.05 -4.72 -13.12
N PRO A 13 -2.25 -6.01 -12.79
CA PRO A 13 -2.43 -6.45 -11.41
C PRO A 13 -1.10 -6.66 -10.65
N ASP A 14 0.04 -6.61 -11.34
CA ASP A 14 1.32 -7.07 -10.83
C ASP A 14 2.29 -5.92 -10.50
N ILE A 15 3.22 -6.18 -9.59
CA ILE A 15 4.38 -5.33 -9.36
C ILE A 15 5.48 -5.76 -10.35
N PRO A 16 5.96 -4.87 -11.26
CA PRO A 16 6.84 -5.26 -12.37
C PRO A 16 8.31 -5.46 -11.96
N TRP A 17 8.54 -5.95 -10.74
CA TRP A 17 9.88 -6.29 -10.24
C TRP A 17 9.83 -7.26 -9.06
N SER A 18 10.98 -7.84 -8.74
CA SER A 18 11.18 -8.64 -7.53
C SER A 18 12.50 -8.26 -6.86
N ALA A 19 12.43 -7.33 -5.91
CA ALA A 19 13.58 -6.92 -5.10
C ALA A 19 13.65 -7.80 -3.84
N LYS A 20 14.69 -8.64 -3.74
CA LYS A 20 14.90 -9.51 -2.57
C LYS A 20 15.08 -8.64 -1.33
N GLY A 21 14.34 -8.99 -0.28
CA GLY A 21 14.30 -8.25 0.98
C GLY A 21 13.21 -7.16 1.04
N GLY A 22 12.75 -6.62 -0.09
CA GLY A 22 11.74 -5.54 -0.08
C GLY A 22 10.43 -5.95 0.60
N GLN A 23 9.98 -7.18 0.39
CA GLN A 23 8.79 -7.73 1.07
C GLN A 23 8.97 -7.90 2.59
N LEU A 24 10.20 -8.00 3.09
CA LEU A 24 10.44 -8.15 4.54
C LEU A 24 10.10 -6.86 5.28
N LEU A 25 10.44 -5.70 4.70
CA LEU A 25 10.07 -4.39 5.24
C LEU A 25 8.54 -4.26 5.32
N PHE A 26 7.85 -4.57 4.23
CA PHE A 26 6.38 -4.56 4.21
C PHE A 26 5.80 -5.49 5.28
N LYS A 27 6.33 -6.71 5.42
CA LYS A 27 5.86 -7.67 6.42
C LYS A 27 6.09 -7.16 7.85
N ALA A 28 7.25 -6.58 8.13
CA ALA A 28 7.56 -6.05 9.46
C ALA A 28 6.64 -4.87 9.82
N LEU A 29 6.47 -3.92 8.91
CA LEU A 29 5.65 -2.72 9.12
C LEU A 29 4.16 -3.03 9.32
N THR A 30 3.64 -4.07 8.66
CA THR A 30 2.20 -4.39 8.63
C THR A 30 1.79 -5.49 9.60
N TYR A 31 2.69 -5.98 10.45
CA TYR A 31 2.41 -7.08 11.35
C TYR A 31 1.40 -6.68 12.46
N ILE A 32 0.28 -7.42 12.56
CA ILE A 32 -0.85 -7.14 13.48
C ILE A 32 -1.41 -5.71 13.26
N GLN A 33 -1.45 -5.26 12.01
CA GLN A 33 -2.00 -3.94 11.65
C GLN A 33 -3.26 -4.09 10.78
N TRP A 34 -4.01 -2.98 10.71
CA TRP A 34 -5.07 -2.79 9.73
C TRP A 34 -4.51 -2.22 8.43
N LEU A 35 -4.84 -2.86 7.32
CA LEU A 35 -4.41 -2.47 5.98
C LEU A 35 -5.60 -1.95 5.18
N LEU A 36 -5.53 -0.69 4.76
CA LEU A 36 -6.50 -0.12 3.82
C LEU A 36 -6.01 -0.39 2.40
N VAL A 37 -6.81 -1.13 1.63
CA VAL A 37 -6.48 -1.52 0.26
C VAL A 37 -7.67 -1.40 -0.69
N GLY A 38 -7.37 -1.20 -1.98
CA GLY A 38 -8.38 -1.29 -3.03
C GLY A 38 -8.61 -2.75 -3.43
N ARG A 39 -9.83 -3.08 -3.86
CA ARG A 39 -10.19 -4.46 -4.26
C ARG A 39 -9.19 -5.14 -5.21
N LYS A 40 -8.77 -4.46 -6.28
CA LYS A 40 -7.83 -5.04 -7.27
C LYS A 40 -6.49 -5.43 -6.64
N THR A 41 -5.97 -4.60 -5.74
CA THR A 41 -4.73 -4.87 -5.01
C THR A 41 -4.91 -6.03 -4.04
N PHE A 42 -6.05 -6.09 -3.34
CA PHE A 42 -6.38 -7.19 -2.46
C PHE A 42 -6.51 -8.53 -3.23
N GLU A 43 -7.21 -8.55 -4.35
CA GLU A 43 -7.36 -9.73 -5.22
C GLU A 43 -6.00 -10.24 -5.75
N SER A 44 -5.06 -9.34 -6.04
CA SER A 44 -3.70 -9.69 -6.49
C SER A 44 -2.81 -10.20 -5.36
N MET A 45 -2.80 -9.52 -4.20
CA MET A 45 -1.88 -9.86 -3.11
C MET A 45 -2.39 -11.00 -2.21
N GLY A 46 -3.71 -11.16 -2.11
CA GLY A 46 -4.37 -12.06 -1.16
C GLY A 46 -4.28 -11.61 0.31
N ALA A 47 -5.02 -12.31 1.18
CA ALA A 47 -4.94 -12.08 2.61
C ALA A 47 -3.64 -12.70 3.17
N LEU A 48 -2.75 -11.87 3.69
CA LEU A 48 -1.56 -12.31 4.41
C LEU A 48 -1.93 -12.60 5.87
N PRO A 49 -1.35 -13.64 6.50
CA PRO A 49 -1.66 -13.97 7.89
C PRO A 49 -1.26 -12.84 8.84
N ASN A 50 -1.92 -12.77 10.00
CA ASN A 50 -1.66 -11.80 11.08
C ASN A 50 -1.86 -10.34 10.66
N ARG A 51 -2.82 -10.07 9.76
CA ARG A 51 -3.23 -8.74 9.31
C ARG A 51 -4.75 -8.70 9.20
N LYS A 52 -5.30 -7.49 9.35
CA LYS A 52 -6.69 -7.20 9.02
C LYS A 52 -6.75 -6.29 7.81
N TYR A 53 -7.79 -6.42 7.01
CA TYR A 53 -7.94 -5.71 5.75
C TYR A 53 -9.23 -4.92 5.74
N ALA A 54 -9.12 -3.64 5.39
CA ALA A 54 -10.22 -2.79 4.98
C ALA A 54 -10.15 -2.67 3.46
N VAL A 55 -11.04 -3.36 2.75
CA VAL A 55 -11.08 -3.39 1.30
C VAL A 55 -12.11 -2.38 0.80
N VAL A 56 -11.68 -1.39 0.03
CA VAL A 56 -12.58 -0.40 -0.55
C VAL A 56 -12.97 -0.81 -1.96
N THR A 57 -14.27 -0.82 -2.23
CA THR A 57 -14.83 -1.13 -3.54
C THR A 57 -16.23 -0.54 -3.73
N ARG A 58 -16.50 -0.01 -4.92
CA ARG A 58 -17.85 0.47 -5.31
C ARG A 58 -18.73 -0.63 -5.89
N SER A 59 -18.25 -1.88 -5.94
CA SER A 59 -19.02 -3.02 -6.43
C SER A 59 -19.70 -3.76 -5.28
N GLY A 60 -20.62 -4.68 -5.60
CA GLY A 60 -21.20 -5.61 -4.61
C GLY A 60 -20.26 -6.74 -4.19
N TRP A 61 -18.94 -6.54 -4.27
CA TRP A 61 -17.95 -7.55 -3.91
C TRP A 61 -17.93 -7.79 -2.40
N THR A 62 -17.75 -9.04 -2.00
CA THR A 62 -17.74 -9.45 -0.59
C THR A 62 -16.60 -10.43 -0.35
N SER A 63 -16.17 -10.52 0.92
CA SER A 63 -15.17 -11.48 1.37
C SER A 63 -15.78 -12.42 2.40
N ASN A 64 -15.35 -13.69 2.37
CA ASN A 64 -15.71 -14.69 3.38
C ASN A 64 -14.64 -14.85 4.47
N ASP A 65 -13.56 -14.04 4.42
CA ASP A 65 -12.49 -14.04 5.42
C ASP A 65 -12.86 -13.10 6.57
N ASP A 66 -12.89 -13.62 7.79
CA ASP A 66 -13.20 -12.87 9.02
C ASP A 66 -12.25 -11.70 9.30
N ASN A 67 -11.06 -11.70 8.69
CA ASN A 67 -10.08 -10.62 8.81
C ASN A 67 -10.25 -9.52 7.74
N VAL A 68 -11.25 -9.63 6.87
CA VAL A 68 -11.48 -8.72 5.75
C VAL A 68 -12.84 -8.05 5.90
N VAL A 69 -12.82 -6.73 6.04
CA VAL A 69 -14.03 -5.89 6.06
C VAL A 69 -14.08 -5.08 4.77
N VAL A 70 -15.25 -5.04 4.14
CA VAL A 70 -15.45 -4.35 2.86
C VAL A 70 -16.23 -3.06 3.06
N PHE A 71 -15.77 -1.98 2.43
CA PHE A 71 -16.36 -0.65 2.50
C PHE A 71 -16.64 -0.10 1.11
N GLN A 72 -17.65 0.77 0.98
CA GLN A 72 -18.05 1.36 -0.30
C GLN A 72 -17.24 2.61 -0.66
N SER A 73 -16.61 3.24 0.34
CA SER A 73 -15.78 4.44 0.18
C SER A 73 -14.62 4.48 1.16
N ILE A 74 -13.64 5.34 0.89
CA ILE A 74 -12.50 5.55 1.79
C ILE A 74 -12.96 6.27 3.05
N GLU A 75 -13.85 7.24 2.91
CA GLU A 75 -14.43 7.99 4.02
C GLU A 75 -15.14 7.04 5.00
N GLU A 76 -16.03 6.18 4.50
CA GLU A 76 -16.71 5.17 5.32
C GLU A 76 -15.71 4.23 6.00
N ALA A 77 -14.68 3.78 5.28
CA ALA A 77 -13.64 2.92 5.85
C ALA A 77 -12.92 3.62 7.00
N MET A 78 -12.53 4.89 6.83
CA MET A 78 -11.80 5.66 7.85
C MET A 78 -12.66 5.90 9.10
N ASP A 79 -13.91 6.31 8.93
CA ASP A 79 -14.84 6.55 10.04
C ASP A 79 -15.07 5.28 10.86
N ARG A 80 -15.33 4.15 10.19
CA ARG A 80 -15.54 2.87 10.86
C ARG A 80 -14.27 2.34 11.50
N LEU A 81 -13.12 2.46 10.85
CA LEU A 81 -11.84 2.01 11.41
C LEU A 81 -11.45 2.78 12.67
N ALA A 82 -11.80 4.07 12.77
CA ALA A 82 -11.54 4.87 13.96
C ALA A 82 -12.22 4.32 15.23
N GLU A 83 -13.28 3.52 15.10
CA GLU A 83 -13.93 2.84 16.23
C GLU A 83 -13.15 1.62 16.74
N PHE A 84 -12.30 1.02 15.89
CA PHE A 84 -11.61 -0.26 16.17
C PHE A 84 -10.10 -0.12 16.35
N THR A 85 -9.49 0.91 15.77
CA THR A 85 -8.04 1.09 15.75
C THR A 85 -7.67 2.57 15.70
N GLY A 86 -6.59 2.93 16.40
CA GLY A 86 -5.95 4.24 16.27
C GLY A 86 -4.92 4.32 15.13
N HIS A 87 -4.71 3.22 14.39
CA HIS A 87 -3.67 3.13 13.37
C HIS A 87 -4.12 2.28 12.17
N VAL A 88 -3.92 2.82 10.97
CA VAL A 88 -4.25 2.19 9.68
C VAL A 88 -3.10 2.43 8.71
N ILE A 89 -2.68 1.39 8.00
CA ILE A 89 -1.63 1.47 6.99
C ILE A 89 -2.25 1.36 5.60
N VAL A 90 -2.17 2.44 4.84
CA VAL A 90 -2.56 2.43 3.43
C VAL A 90 -1.57 1.60 2.62
N SER A 91 -2.06 0.55 1.98
CA SER A 91 -1.24 -0.42 1.24
C SER A 91 -1.57 -0.49 -0.26
N GLY A 92 -2.27 0.52 -0.78
CA GLY A 92 -2.49 0.74 -2.21
C GLY A 92 -3.81 0.18 -2.75
N GLY A 93 -4.06 0.19 -4.05
CA GLY A 93 -3.18 0.62 -5.14
C GLY A 93 -3.20 2.12 -5.43
N GLY A 94 -2.93 2.49 -6.69
CA GLY A 94 -2.74 3.88 -7.11
C GLY A 94 -3.90 4.83 -6.80
N GLU A 95 -5.15 4.38 -6.94
CA GLU A 95 -6.34 5.17 -6.59
C GLU A 95 -6.41 5.43 -5.09
N ILE A 96 -6.25 4.39 -4.27
CA ILE A 96 -6.24 4.52 -2.80
C ILE A 96 -5.11 5.45 -2.35
N TYR A 97 -3.90 5.29 -2.88
CA TYR A 97 -2.80 6.18 -2.54
C TYR A 97 -3.12 7.64 -2.90
N ARG A 98 -3.72 7.90 -4.06
CA ARG A 98 -4.05 9.26 -4.50
C ARG A 98 -5.03 9.95 -3.57
N GLU A 99 -6.06 9.23 -3.14
CA GLU A 99 -7.11 9.78 -2.27
C GLU A 99 -6.66 9.90 -0.81
N THR A 100 -5.76 9.04 -0.34
CA THR A 100 -5.34 9.01 1.08
C THR A 100 -4.01 9.69 1.38
N LEU A 101 -3.14 9.92 0.39
CA LEU A 101 -1.84 10.54 0.65
C LEU A 101 -1.93 11.94 1.28
N PRO A 102 -2.89 12.82 0.90
CA PRO A 102 -3.03 14.13 1.55
C PRO A 102 -3.42 14.09 3.04
N MET A 103 -4.00 12.98 3.51
CA MET A 103 -4.42 12.79 4.91
C MET A 103 -3.45 11.92 5.71
N ALA A 104 -2.42 11.35 5.07
CA ALA A 104 -1.48 10.47 5.74
C ALA A 104 -0.54 11.25 6.68
N SER A 105 -0.30 10.71 7.88
CA SER A 105 0.66 11.31 8.83
C SER A 105 2.10 10.88 8.55
N THR A 106 2.29 9.65 8.05
CA THR A 106 3.62 9.06 7.82
C THR A 106 3.64 8.33 6.49
N LEU A 107 4.71 8.52 5.72
CA LEU A 107 4.93 7.83 4.46
C LEU A 107 6.13 6.87 4.58
N HIS A 108 5.83 5.56 4.56
CA HIS A 108 6.86 4.54 4.34
C HIS A 108 6.97 4.25 2.84
N LEU A 109 8.09 4.66 2.24
CA LEU A 109 8.33 4.54 0.81
C LEU A 109 9.66 3.85 0.54
N SER A 110 9.62 2.74 -0.19
CA SER A 110 10.82 2.14 -0.77
C SER A 110 10.97 2.59 -2.22
N THR A 111 12.10 3.21 -2.56
CA THR A 111 12.44 3.62 -3.94
C THR A 111 13.35 2.57 -4.55
N ILE A 112 12.83 1.84 -5.53
CA ILE A 112 13.49 0.73 -6.21
C ILE A 112 14.34 1.27 -7.37
N ASP A 113 15.60 0.88 -7.42
CA ASP A 113 16.61 1.37 -8.38
C ASP A 113 16.48 0.74 -9.77
N ILE A 114 15.30 0.92 -10.40
CA ILE A 114 14.95 0.47 -11.75
C ILE A 114 13.95 1.44 -12.39
N GLU A 115 13.75 1.31 -13.71
CA GLU A 115 12.77 2.07 -14.50
C GLU A 115 11.96 1.10 -15.39
N PRO A 116 11.07 0.28 -14.83
CA PRO A 116 10.28 -0.68 -15.59
C PRO A 116 9.12 0.00 -16.33
N GLU A 117 8.57 -0.69 -17.32
CA GLU A 117 7.27 -0.34 -17.91
C GLU A 117 6.14 -0.57 -16.89
N GLY A 118 5.12 0.28 -16.92
CA GLY A 118 3.93 0.13 -16.08
C GLY A 118 2.88 1.21 -16.31
N ASP A 119 1.65 0.90 -15.90
CA ASP A 119 0.46 1.73 -16.09
C ASP A 119 -0.08 2.30 -14.76
N VAL A 120 0.46 1.85 -13.63
CA VAL A 120 0.11 2.37 -12.30
C VAL A 120 1.28 3.14 -11.72
N PHE A 121 1.06 4.40 -11.37
CA PHE A 121 2.08 5.30 -10.82
C PHE A 121 1.74 5.72 -9.40
N PHE A 122 2.78 5.92 -8.58
CA PHE A 122 2.63 6.54 -7.27
C PHE A 122 2.25 8.03 -7.45
N PRO A 123 1.29 8.58 -6.69
CA PRO A 123 0.96 9.99 -6.76
C PRO A 123 2.14 10.89 -6.33
N SER A 124 2.12 12.14 -6.79
CA SER A 124 3.09 13.15 -6.35
C SER A 124 3.01 13.35 -4.84
N ILE A 125 4.16 13.33 -4.17
CA ILE A 125 4.24 13.51 -2.72
C ILE A 125 4.02 14.99 -2.40
N PRO A 126 3.06 15.34 -1.52
CA PRO A 126 2.88 16.72 -1.05
C PRO A 126 4.17 17.28 -0.43
N ASN A 127 4.40 18.58 -0.62
CA ASN A 127 5.55 19.29 -0.03
C ASN A 127 5.48 19.43 1.50
N THR A 128 4.41 18.95 2.12
CA THR A 128 4.25 18.90 3.58
C THR A 128 4.99 17.74 4.23
N PHE A 129 5.51 16.78 3.46
CA PHE A 129 6.33 15.68 3.97
C PHE A 129 7.81 16.05 3.96
N GLU A 130 8.51 15.67 5.03
CA GLU A 130 9.96 15.73 5.14
C GLU A 130 10.56 14.34 5.37
N VAL A 131 11.76 14.11 4.86
CA VAL A 131 12.48 12.85 5.07
C VAL A 131 13.16 12.90 6.43
N VAL A 132 12.70 12.05 7.36
CA VAL A 132 13.26 11.94 8.71
C VAL A 132 14.18 10.72 8.89
N PHE A 133 14.12 9.77 7.95
CA PHE A 133 14.93 8.55 7.96
C PHE A 133 15.10 8.03 6.53
N GLU A 134 16.31 7.57 6.20
CA GLU A 134 16.63 6.92 4.93
C GLU A 134 17.65 5.81 5.19
N GLN A 135 17.48 4.65 4.53
CA GLN A 135 18.43 3.55 4.59
C GLN A 135 18.56 2.87 3.24
N HIS A 136 19.79 2.68 2.79
CA HIS A 136 20.09 2.02 1.52
C HIS A 136 20.28 0.51 1.70
N PHE A 137 19.75 -0.26 0.76
CA PHE A 137 19.84 -1.71 0.70
C PHE A 137 20.46 -2.17 -0.62
N SER A 138 21.56 -2.92 -0.52
CA SER A 138 22.14 -3.62 -1.66
C SER A 138 21.57 -5.03 -1.77
N SER A 139 21.01 -5.38 -2.93
CA SER A 139 20.35 -6.67 -3.17
C SER A 139 20.49 -7.07 -4.65
N ASN A 140 19.61 -7.94 -5.17
CA ASN A 140 19.53 -8.19 -6.62
C ASN A 140 18.99 -6.97 -7.40
N ILE A 141 18.24 -6.11 -6.72
CA ILE A 141 17.85 -4.77 -7.16
C ILE A 141 18.04 -3.87 -5.94
N ASN A 142 18.79 -2.78 -6.08
CA ASN A 142 19.03 -1.86 -4.97
C ASN A 142 17.78 -1.04 -4.66
N TYR A 143 17.63 -0.60 -3.42
CA TYR A 143 16.55 0.31 -3.02
C TYR A 143 16.92 1.10 -1.78
N CYS A 144 16.27 2.25 -1.59
CA CYS A 144 16.32 3.06 -0.37
C CYS A 144 14.93 3.28 0.23
#